data_AF-A0A4D6MU10-F1
#
_entry.id   AF-A0A4D6MU10-F1
#
_cell.length_a   1.000
_cell.length_b   1.000
_cell.length_c   1.000
_cell.angle_alpha   90.00
_cell.angle_beta   90.00
_cell.angle_gamma   90.00
#
_symmetry.space_group_name_H-M   'P 1'
#
loop_
_entity.id
_entity.type
_entity.pdbx_description
1 polymer ?
#
loop_
_entity_poly.entity_id
_entity_poly.type
_entity_poly.pdbx_seq_one_letter_code
_entity_poly.pdbx_strand_id
1 'polypeptide(L)'
;MEARAKSEDSITNALTKLVPVPAHFNGGSEEQASGSKRLRGWFSERIRHEACGRKDQIEGSDKVLVKNLYLSCDPIMRVLMIKIEVVDEYHHYTPDAALTGYGVSKVVESGHPNYKKDDLVWGITKWEEYSFISPSQISFKILHTHVPLSYYTGILGMPGLSAYAGFFELGSPKKGENVYVSAASGAVGQLVGQFAKLSGCYVVGSAGSRDKVDLLKNKLGFDEAFNYKEEPDLNTALKRYFPEGIDIYFENVGGKTLDAVLPNMRLHGRIPVCGMISQYNLAQPEGVTNLAHLIFKRIKMEGFIVNDFYHSYYKFLEFVLPPIREGKVVYVEDIAEGLESGPAALVGLFSGRNVGKQVVLYNLLFLVIVIDYCMSGSGSLSGSLESRFFLRFLGVC
;
A
#
# COMPACT_ATOMS: atom_id res chain seq x y z
N MET A 1 20.85 -22.52 -9.37
CA MET A 1 21.82 -21.40 -9.40
C MET A 1 21.50 -20.39 -10.49
N GLU A 2 21.13 -20.80 -11.72
CA GLU A 2 20.76 -19.87 -12.81
C GLU A 2 19.49 -19.03 -12.56
N ALA A 3 18.49 -19.57 -11.84
CA ALA A 3 17.30 -18.79 -11.46
C ALA A 3 17.60 -17.67 -10.45
N ARG A 4 18.63 -17.86 -9.61
CA ARG A 4 19.07 -16.91 -8.56
C ARG A 4 19.87 -15.74 -9.15
N ALA A 5 20.69 -16.00 -10.17
CA ALA A 5 21.42 -14.96 -10.90
C ALA A 5 20.47 -14.06 -11.71
N LYS A 6 19.46 -14.64 -12.37
CA LYS A 6 18.45 -13.87 -13.14
C LYS A 6 17.56 -12.99 -12.24
N SER A 7 17.25 -13.40 -11.01
CA SER A 7 16.51 -12.56 -10.07
C SER A 7 17.35 -11.41 -9.51
N GLU A 8 18.64 -11.63 -9.25
CA GLU A 8 19.57 -10.62 -8.74
C GLU A 8 19.83 -9.47 -9.73
N ASP A 9 19.97 -9.78 -11.03
CA ASP A 9 20.08 -8.78 -12.09
C ASP A 9 18.78 -7.99 -12.29
N SER A 10 17.63 -8.63 -12.11
CA SER A 10 16.31 -7.99 -12.21
C SER A 10 16.07 -7.01 -11.05
N ILE A 11 16.46 -7.37 -9.82
CA ILE A 11 16.30 -6.52 -8.62
C ILE A 11 17.23 -5.31 -8.70
N THR A 12 18.48 -5.52 -9.12
CA THR A 12 19.49 -4.46 -9.27
C THR A 12 19.10 -3.44 -10.35
N ASN A 13 18.60 -3.91 -11.48
CA ASN A 13 18.09 -3.04 -12.56
C ASN A 13 16.76 -2.34 -12.21
N ALA A 14 15.94 -2.92 -11.32
CA ALA A 14 14.69 -2.31 -10.90
C ALA A 14 14.91 -1.16 -9.90
N LEU A 15 15.86 -1.29 -8.97
CA LEU A 15 16.18 -0.28 -7.96
C LEU A 15 17.05 0.87 -8.50
N THR A 16 17.95 0.61 -9.46
CA THR A 16 18.68 1.69 -10.16
C THR A 16 17.76 2.63 -10.94
N LYS A 17 16.57 2.18 -11.36
CA LYS A 17 15.53 3.05 -11.95
C LYS A 17 14.85 3.98 -10.92
N LEU A 18 14.97 3.69 -9.61
CA LEU A 18 14.42 4.54 -8.54
C LEU A 18 15.45 5.52 -7.97
N VAL A 19 16.74 5.35 -8.25
CA VAL A 19 17.80 6.25 -7.78
C VAL A 19 18.64 6.65 -8.99
N PRO A 20 18.35 7.77 -9.67
CA PRO A 20 19.27 8.27 -10.68
C PRO A 20 20.58 8.64 -9.99
N VAL A 21 21.68 8.03 -10.44
CA VAL A 21 23.03 8.49 -10.08
C VAL A 21 23.17 9.92 -10.62
N PRO A 22 23.59 10.92 -9.80
CA PRO A 22 23.80 12.27 -10.29
C PRO A 22 24.80 12.27 -11.45
N ALA A 23 24.50 13.02 -12.52
CA ALA A 23 25.28 13.06 -13.77
C ALA A 23 26.69 13.68 -13.66
N HIS A 24 27.27 13.74 -12.46
CA HIS A 24 28.58 14.35 -12.20
C HIS A 24 29.56 13.37 -11.56
N PHE A 25 29.63 12.12 -12.01
CA PHE A 25 30.78 11.26 -11.73
C PHE A 25 31.09 10.39 -12.96
N ASN A 26 31.98 10.89 -13.82
CA ASN A 26 32.63 10.08 -14.84
C ASN A 26 33.83 9.38 -14.19
N GLY A 27 33.78 8.06 -14.01
CA GLY A 27 34.95 7.31 -13.59
C GLY A 27 34.73 5.81 -13.39
N GLY A 28 35.13 5.00 -14.39
CA GLY A 28 35.78 3.71 -14.15
C GLY A 28 34.92 2.48 -13.85
N SER A 29 35.20 1.41 -14.59
CA SER A 29 34.58 0.08 -14.61
C SER A 29 34.64 -0.76 -13.31
N GLU A 30 34.91 -0.17 -12.14
CA GLU A 30 34.86 -0.85 -10.84
C GLU A 30 33.54 -0.64 -10.07
N GLU A 31 32.69 0.31 -10.50
CA GLU A 31 31.52 0.72 -9.73
C GLU A 31 30.28 -0.19 -9.90
N GLN A 32 30.22 -1.01 -10.95
CA GLN A 32 29.15 -2.00 -11.14
C GLN A 32 29.16 -3.12 -10.08
N ALA A 33 30.34 -3.46 -9.54
CA ALA A 33 30.47 -4.42 -8.44
C ALA A 33 30.07 -3.81 -7.07
N SER A 34 30.12 -2.48 -6.92
CA SER A 34 29.75 -1.76 -5.69
C SER A 34 28.23 -1.58 -5.56
N GLY A 35 27.52 -1.39 -6.69
CA GLY A 35 26.05 -1.32 -6.73
C GLY A 35 25.39 -2.61 -6.24
N SER A 36 25.86 -3.77 -6.70
CA SER A 36 25.39 -5.10 -6.26
C SER A 36 25.67 -5.38 -4.77
N LYS A 37 26.72 -4.79 -4.18
CA LYS A 37 26.97 -4.88 -2.73
C LYS A 37 26.09 -3.93 -1.90
N ARG A 38 25.82 -2.71 -2.38
CA ARG A 38 24.88 -1.73 -1.78
C ARG A 38 23.43 -2.24 -1.74
N LEU A 39 23.02 -3.03 -2.74
CA LEU A 39 21.66 -3.54 -2.85
C LEU A 39 21.35 -4.73 -1.93
N ARG A 40 22.38 -5.50 -1.55
CA ARG A 40 22.27 -6.60 -0.57
C ARG A 40 22.02 -6.11 0.87
N GLY A 41 22.28 -4.84 1.17
CA GLY A 41 22.05 -4.26 2.50
C GLY A 41 20.57 -4.06 2.85
N TRP A 42 19.71 -3.85 1.85
CA TRP A 42 18.29 -3.52 2.06
C TRP A 42 17.41 -4.73 2.39
N PHE A 43 17.85 -5.94 2.02
CA PHE A 43 17.08 -7.18 2.12
C PHE A 43 17.91 -8.22 2.89
N SER A 44 17.84 -8.14 4.22
CA SER A 44 18.57 -9.04 5.10
C SER A 44 17.77 -10.33 5.34
N GLU A 45 18.23 -11.45 4.78
CA GLU A 45 17.86 -12.81 5.24
C GLU A 45 18.52 -13.16 6.60
N ARG A 46 19.33 -12.25 7.16
CA ARG A 46 20.34 -12.57 8.20
C ARG A 46 19.80 -12.60 9.64
N ILE A 47 18.48 -12.62 9.87
CA ILE A 47 17.92 -12.44 11.23
C ILE A 47 17.34 -13.72 11.86
N ARG A 48 17.06 -14.79 11.10
CA ARG A 48 16.50 -16.04 11.70
C ARG A 48 17.35 -16.60 12.84
N HIS A 49 18.67 -16.65 12.68
CA HIS A 49 19.58 -17.18 13.71
C HIS A 49 19.90 -16.16 14.81
N GLU A 50 19.80 -14.86 14.54
CA GLU A 50 20.11 -13.81 15.52
C GLU A 50 18.92 -13.47 16.43
N ALA A 51 17.67 -13.67 15.99
CA ALA A 51 16.48 -13.41 16.83
C ALA A 51 16.30 -14.46 17.94
N CYS A 52 16.68 -15.72 17.68
CA CYS A 52 16.59 -16.79 18.69
C CYS A 52 17.65 -16.66 19.81
N GLY A 53 18.72 -15.89 19.59
CA GLY A 53 19.80 -15.66 20.54
C GLY A 53 19.73 -14.33 21.31
N ARG A 54 18.69 -13.50 21.10
CA ARG A 54 18.59 -12.12 21.60
C ARG A 54 17.51 -11.87 22.67
N LYS A 55 17.15 -12.87 23.47
CA LYS A 55 16.20 -12.72 24.60
C LYS A 55 16.64 -11.67 25.62
N ASP A 56 17.95 -11.55 25.80
CA ASP A 56 18.63 -10.53 26.61
C ASP A 56 18.33 -9.08 26.17
N GLN A 57 17.88 -8.86 24.92
CA GLN A 57 17.49 -7.53 24.44
C GLN A 57 16.04 -7.15 24.77
N ILE A 58 15.21 -8.08 25.26
CA ILE A 58 13.80 -7.84 25.60
C ILE A 58 13.63 -7.70 27.11
N GLU A 59 14.37 -8.47 27.89
CA GLU A 59 14.29 -8.45 29.34
C GLU A 59 14.79 -7.10 29.89
N GLY A 60 13.88 -6.30 30.46
CA GLY A 60 14.16 -4.94 30.94
C GLY A 60 14.14 -3.84 29.86
N SER A 61 13.77 -4.16 28.61
CA SER A 61 13.55 -3.15 27.56
C SER A 61 12.06 -2.96 27.26
N ASP A 62 11.72 -1.83 26.62
CA ASP A 62 10.35 -1.54 26.20
C ASP A 62 10.03 -2.04 24.78
N LYS A 63 10.90 -2.89 24.20
CA LYS A 63 10.80 -3.32 22.81
C LYS A 63 9.87 -4.52 22.63
N VAL A 64 9.34 -4.64 21.41
CA VAL A 64 8.52 -5.77 20.98
C VAL A 64 9.23 -6.50 19.83
N LEU A 65 9.44 -7.80 19.97
CA LEU A 65 9.89 -8.66 18.89
C LEU A 65 8.68 -9.19 18.13
N VAL A 66 8.61 -8.91 16.84
CA VAL A 66 7.52 -9.33 15.97
C VAL A 66 8.02 -10.19 14.82
N LYS A 67 7.19 -11.13 14.36
CA LYS A 67 7.33 -11.84 13.09
C LYS A 67 6.47 -11.15 12.05
N ASN A 68 7.07 -10.64 10.98
CA ASN A 68 6.35 -9.97 9.90
C ASN A 68 5.65 -11.00 9.01
N LEU A 69 4.37 -10.76 8.71
CA LEU A 69 3.51 -11.65 7.92
C LEU A 69 3.23 -11.06 6.54
N TYR A 70 2.88 -9.77 6.52
CA TYR A 70 2.58 -9.02 5.30
C TYR A 70 3.28 -7.67 5.35
N LEU A 71 3.81 -7.23 4.22
CA LEU A 71 4.39 -5.90 4.06
C LEU A 71 3.63 -5.14 2.98
N SER A 72 3.50 -3.85 3.20
CA SER A 72 2.84 -2.92 2.30
C SER A 72 3.85 -2.29 1.34
N CYS A 73 3.56 -2.28 0.04
CA CYS A 73 4.24 -1.36 -0.88
C CYS A 73 3.39 -0.10 -1.03
N ASP A 74 3.91 1.03 -0.55
CA ASP A 74 3.23 2.33 -0.64
C ASP A 74 4.06 3.35 -1.43
N PRO A 75 3.43 4.22 -2.25
CA PRO A 75 4.15 5.22 -3.05
C PRO A 75 5.05 6.15 -2.22
N ILE A 76 4.65 6.46 -0.98
CA ILE A 76 5.42 7.32 -0.06
C ILE A 76 6.82 6.76 0.22
N MET A 77 7.01 5.45 0.15
CA MET A 77 8.32 4.82 0.36
C MET A 77 9.37 5.38 -0.61
N ARG A 78 8.98 5.75 -1.83
CA ARG A 78 9.90 6.36 -2.81
C ARG A 78 10.33 7.76 -2.41
N VAL A 79 9.44 8.52 -1.79
CA VAL A 79 9.74 9.86 -1.26
C VAL A 79 10.74 9.75 -0.12
N LEU A 80 10.59 8.74 0.75
CA LEU A 80 11.53 8.48 1.86
C LEU A 80 12.92 8.01 1.39
N MET A 81 13.08 7.60 0.12
CA MET A 81 14.38 7.28 -0.49
C MET A 81 15.15 8.53 -0.96
N ILE A 82 14.52 9.70 -1.04
CA ILE A 82 15.17 10.97 -1.41
C ILE A 82 15.20 11.88 -0.19
N LYS A 83 16.30 12.61 0.01
CA LYS A 83 16.31 13.76 0.91
C LYS A 83 15.65 14.94 0.19
N ILE A 84 14.43 15.29 0.58
CA ILE A 84 13.69 16.44 0.06
C ILE A 84 13.29 17.29 1.27
N GLU A 85 13.64 18.57 1.25
CA GLU A 85 13.45 19.51 2.37
C GLU A 85 11.99 19.58 2.87
N VAL A 86 11.01 19.43 1.97
CA VAL A 86 9.56 19.48 2.32
C VAL A 86 9.11 18.31 3.20
N VAL A 87 9.93 17.26 3.32
CA VAL A 87 9.60 16.02 4.00
C VAL A 87 10.55 15.76 5.17
N ASP A 88 11.34 16.76 5.60
CA ASP A 88 12.36 16.64 6.65
C ASP A 88 11.80 16.17 8.01
N GLU A 89 10.50 16.38 8.27
CA GLU A 89 9.82 15.85 9.47
C GLU A 89 9.64 14.32 9.44
N TYR A 90 9.76 13.69 8.26
CA TYR A 90 9.75 12.24 8.11
C TYR A 90 11.16 11.67 8.10
N HIS A 91 11.33 10.52 8.74
CA HIS A 91 12.61 9.83 8.75
C HIS A 91 12.92 9.23 7.37
N HIS A 92 13.88 9.83 6.65
CA HIS A 92 14.41 9.27 5.42
C HIS A 92 15.06 7.91 5.66
N TYR A 93 15.03 7.04 4.63
CA TYR A 93 15.73 5.78 4.72
C TYR A 93 17.23 5.99 4.78
N THR A 94 17.87 5.24 5.68
CA THR A 94 19.32 5.18 5.76
C THR A 94 19.83 4.17 4.74
N PRO A 95 20.77 4.54 3.85
CA PRO A 95 21.39 3.58 2.95
C PRO A 95 21.93 2.35 3.71
N ASP A 96 21.82 1.18 3.09
CA ASP A 96 22.29 -0.11 3.61
C ASP A 96 21.57 -0.61 4.88
N ALA A 97 20.55 0.09 5.36
CA ALA A 97 19.61 -0.40 6.38
C ALA A 97 18.40 -1.09 5.73
N ALA A 98 17.73 -1.97 6.48
CA ALA A 98 16.46 -2.56 6.04
C ALA A 98 15.41 -1.46 5.81
N LEU A 99 14.64 -1.57 4.72
CA LEU A 99 13.51 -0.66 4.46
C LEU A 99 12.50 -0.76 5.61
N THR A 100 11.89 0.36 5.98
CA THR A 100 10.74 0.37 6.88
C THR A 100 9.46 0.73 6.12
N GLY A 101 8.34 0.16 6.53
CA GLY A 101 7.04 0.43 5.93
C GLY A 101 5.91 -0.17 6.74
N TYR A 102 4.68 0.08 6.31
CA TYR A 102 3.53 -0.55 6.95
C TYR A 102 3.54 -2.06 6.75
N GLY A 103 3.13 -2.80 7.77
CA GLY A 103 3.03 -4.24 7.71
C GLY A 103 2.10 -4.79 8.79
N VAL A 104 1.82 -6.09 8.66
CA VAL A 104 1.08 -6.88 9.63
C VAL A 104 2.04 -7.90 10.23
N SER A 105 2.07 -7.95 11.55
CA SER A 105 3.05 -8.76 12.28
C SER A 105 2.39 -9.47 13.46
N LYS A 106 2.98 -10.60 13.85
CA LYS A 106 2.62 -11.34 15.06
C LYS A 106 3.67 -11.12 16.13
N VAL A 107 3.27 -10.75 17.34
CA VAL A 107 4.17 -10.61 18.48
C VAL A 107 4.75 -11.98 18.85
N VAL A 108 6.07 -12.07 18.90
CA VAL A 108 6.81 -13.27 19.32
C VAL A 108 7.11 -13.19 20.81
N GLU A 109 7.59 -12.02 21.24
CA GLU A 109 7.99 -11.72 22.61
C GLU A 109 7.92 -10.20 22.84
N SER A 110 7.63 -9.77 24.06
CA SER A 110 7.46 -8.34 24.38
C SER A 110 7.93 -8.01 25.78
N GLY A 111 8.67 -6.91 25.90
CA GLY A 111 8.96 -6.27 27.18
C GLY A 111 7.92 -5.20 27.58
N HIS A 112 6.99 -4.85 26.68
CA HIS A 112 5.98 -3.82 26.91
C HIS A 112 4.65 -4.46 27.37
N PRO A 113 4.04 -4.02 28.51
CA PRO A 113 2.92 -4.71 29.16
C PRO A 113 1.64 -4.78 28.30
N ASN A 114 1.47 -3.83 27.37
CA ASN A 114 0.31 -3.83 26.48
C ASN A 114 0.41 -4.85 25.35
N TYR A 115 1.52 -5.53 25.11
CA TYR A 115 1.66 -6.49 24.01
C TYR A 115 2.05 -7.86 24.54
N LYS A 116 1.36 -8.91 24.09
CA LYS A 116 1.57 -10.29 24.54
C LYS A 116 1.94 -11.15 23.34
N LYS A 117 2.65 -12.25 23.62
CA LYS A 117 2.94 -13.27 22.61
C LYS A 117 1.65 -13.67 21.87
N ASP A 118 1.77 -13.82 20.56
CA ASP A 118 0.71 -14.14 19.60
C ASP A 118 -0.34 -13.03 19.35
N ASP A 119 -0.21 -11.86 19.97
CA ASP A 119 -0.98 -10.68 19.55
C ASP A 119 -0.68 -10.37 18.07
N LEU A 120 -1.72 -10.04 17.30
CA LEU A 120 -1.60 -9.55 15.93
C LEU A 120 -1.64 -8.03 15.94
N VAL A 121 -0.73 -7.42 15.20
CA VAL A 121 -0.59 -5.95 15.13
C VAL A 121 -0.37 -5.51 13.71
N TRP A 122 -0.75 -4.27 13.41
CA TRP A 122 -0.29 -3.58 12.22
C TRP A 122 0.33 -2.22 12.59
N GLY A 123 1.29 -1.81 11.80
CA GLY A 123 2.05 -0.59 12.02
C GLY A 123 3.30 -0.56 11.18
N ILE A 124 4.26 0.27 11.57
CA ILE A 124 5.55 0.39 10.88
C ILE A 124 6.45 -0.76 11.34
N THR A 125 6.93 -1.56 10.40
CA THR A 125 7.91 -2.62 10.61
C THR A 125 9.03 -2.53 9.58
N LYS A 126 10.03 -3.41 9.68
CA LYS A 126 11.12 -3.52 8.71
C LYS A 126 10.82 -4.61 7.68
N TRP A 127 11.39 -4.46 6.50
CA TRP A 127 11.34 -5.43 5.42
C TRP A 127 12.34 -6.57 5.67
N GLU A 128 12.03 -7.38 6.67
CA GLU A 128 12.79 -8.53 7.16
C GLU A 128 11.80 -9.51 7.82
N GLU A 129 12.22 -10.72 8.19
CA GLU A 129 11.28 -11.71 8.77
C GLU A 129 10.87 -11.40 10.20
N TYR A 130 11.82 -10.95 11.02
CA TYR A 130 11.63 -10.63 12.42
C TYR A 130 12.18 -9.25 12.70
N SER A 131 11.41 -8.43 13.41
CA SER A 131 11.78 -7.06 13.72
C SER A 131 11.67 -6.79 15.20
N PHE A 132 12.70 -6.16 15.76
CA PHE A 132 12.57 -5.42 17.01
C PHE A 132 11.98 -4.05 16.70
N ILE A 133 10.80 -3.78 17.24
CA ILE A 133 10.09 -2.52 17.07
C ILE A 133 9.80 -1.87 18.41
N SER A 134 9.76 -0.54 18.40
CA SER A 134 9.22 0.28 19.49
C SER A 134 7.69 0.12 19.57
N PRO A 135 7.08 0.20 20.76
CA PRO A 135 5.63 0.31 20.94
C PRO A 135 5.00 1.43 20.11
N SER A 136 5.73 2.54 19.90
CA SER A 136 5.27 3.67 19.08
C SER A 136 5.19 3.36 17.58
N GLN A 137 5.84 2.30 17.11
CA GLN A 137 5.74 1.85 15.73
C GLN A 137 4.51 0.96 15.50
N ILE A 138 3.93 0.40 16.56
CA ILE A 138 2.69 -0.35 16.49
C ILE A 138 1.54 0.67 16.45
N SER A 139 0.84 0.73 15.32
CA SER A 139 -0.29 1.64 15.17
C SER A 139 -1.50 1.09 15.93
N PHE A 140 -1.87 -0.18 15.67
CA PHE A 140 -3.01 -0.81 16.34
C PHE A 140 -2.84 -2.32 16.50
N LYS A 141 -3.48 -2.86 17.54
CA LYS A 141 -3.75 -4.29 17.63
C LYS A 141 -4.89 -4.68 16.69
N ILE A 142 -4.75 -5.84 16.07
CA ILE A 142 -5.75 -6.44 15.20
C ILE A 142 -6.74 -7.23 16.07
N LEU A 143 -7.97 -6.71 16.18
CA LEU A 143 -9.04 -7.32 16.97
C LEU A 143 -10.04 -8.10 16.11
N HIS A 144 -10.14 -7.80 14.81
CA HIS A 144 -11.09 -8.46 13.91
C HIS A 144 -10.36 -9.42 12.98
N THR A 145 -10.24 -10.68 13.40
CA THR A 145 -9.53 -11.73 12.66
C THR A 145 -10.44 -12.56 11.74
N HIS A 146 -11.72 -12.22 11.63
CA HIS A 146 -12.68 -12.87 10.71
C HIS A 146 -12.52 -12.43 9.24
N VAL A 147 -11.64 -11.47 8.98
CA VAL A 147 -11.27 -10.98 7.65
C VAL A 147 -9.80 -11.32 7.39
N PRO A 148 -9.35 -11.41 6.12
CA PRO A 148 -7.96 -11.72 5.80
C PRO A 148 -7.00 -10.75 6.49
N LEU A 149 -5.91 -11.27 7.08
CA LEU A 149 -4.92 -10.43 7.77
C LEU A 149 -4.23 -9.44 6.81
N SER A 150 -4.09 -9.80 5.53
CA SER A 150 -3.55 -8.90 4.49
C SER A 150 -4.30 -7.57 4.41
N TYR A 151 -5.60 -7.55 4.72
CA TYR A 151 -6.43 -6.34 4.66
C TYR A 151 -5.91 -5.22 5.56
N TYR A 152 -5.22 -5.54 6.65
CA TYR A 152 -4.61 -4.55 7.54
C TYR A 152 -3.36 -3.87 6.97
N THR A 153 -2.87 -4.29 5.80
CA THR A 153 -1.91 -3.51 4.99
C THR A 153 -2.61 -2.52 4.04
N GLY A 154 -3.92 -2.63 3.90
CA GLY A 154 -4.73 -2.01 2.86
C GLY A 154 -6.05 -1.45 3.38
N ILE A 155 -7.16 -2.11 3.03
CA ILE A 155 -8.53 -1.68 3.34
C ILE A 155 -8.82 -1.49 4.83
N LEU A 156 -8.15 -2.19 5.74
CA LEU A 156 -8.32 -2.00 7.19
C LEU A 156 -7.10 -1.33 7.83
N GLY A 157 -6.10 -0.96 7.04
CA GLY A 157 -4.89 -0.29 7.48
C GLY A 157 -4.85 1.18 7.06
N MET A 158 -3.63 1.68 6.94
CA MET A 158 -3.36 3.06 6.54
C MET A 158 -4.10 3.49 5.24
N PRO A 159 -4.07 2.75 4.11
CA PRO A 159 -4.75 3.19 2.89
C PRO A 159 -6.28 3.32 3.03
N GLY A 160 -6.91 2.42 3.77
CA GLY A 160 -8.35 2.47 4.04
C GLY A 160 -8.73 3.68 4.88
N LEU A 161 -7.95 3.97 5.92
CA LEU A 161 -8.15 5.18 6.72
C LEU A 161 -7.90 6.46 5.91
N SER A 162 -6.90 6.48 5.02
CA SER A 162 -6.68 7.61 4.10
C SER A 162 -7.88 7.86 3.19
N ALA A 163 -8.47 6.80 2.63
CA ALA A 163 -9.68 6.91 1.81
C ALA A 163 -10.85 7.46 2.63
N TYR A 164 -11.07 6.93 3.85
CA TYR A 164 -12.15 7.36 4.74
C TYR A 164 -12.00 8.82 5.16
N ALA A 165 -10.85 9.19 5.72
CA ALA A 165 -10.59 10.54 6.21
C ALA A 165 -10.65 11.57 5.07
N GLY A 166 -9.91 11.34 3.98
CA GLY A 166 -9.90 12.28 2.86
C GLY A 166 -11.27 12.45 2.21
N PHE A 167 -12.05 11.36 2.08
CA PHE A 167 -13.35 11.45 1.44
C PHE A 167 -14.39 12.08 2.36
N PHE A 168 -14.56 11.59 3.60
CA PHE A 168 -15.63 12.04 4.48
C PHE A 168 -15.31 13.38 5.17
N GLU A 169 -14.10 13.56 5.68
CA GLU A 169 -13.76 14.76 6.46
C GLU A 169 -13.44 15.95 5.51
N LEU A 170 -12.60 15.73 4.50
CA LEU A 170 -12.19 16.80 3.57
C LEU A 170 -13.14 16.94 2.37
N GLY A 171 -13.58 15.81 1.82
CA GLY A 171 -14.53 15.80 0.70
C GLY A 171 -15.93 16.24 1.13
N SER A 172 -16.34 15.94 2.38
CA SER A 172 -17.66 16.27 2.93
C SER A 172 -18.80 15.96 1.95
N PRO A 173 -18.94 14.69 1.53
CA PRO A 173 -19.74 14.31 0.38
C PRO A 173 -21.23 14.45 0.67
N LYS A 174 -21.98 14.80 -0.36
CA LYS A 174 -23.44 14.85 -0.35
C LYS A 174 -23.99 13.93 -1.42
N LYS A 175 -25.15 13.34 -1.13
CA LYS A 175 -25.90 12.53 -2.09
C LYS A 175 -26.15 13.31 -3.38
N GLY A 176 -25.91 12.67 -4.52
CA GLY A 176 -26.09 13.25 -5.85
C GLY A 176 -24.92 14.07 -6.38
N GLU A 177 -23.83 14.23 -5.61
CA GLU A 177 -22.64 14.93 -6.10
C GLU A 177 -21.81 14.09 -7.07
N ASN A 178 -21.07 14.78 -7.94
CA ASN A 178 -20.18 14.20 -8.93
C ASN A 178 -18.76 14.06 -8.37
N VAL A 179 -18.26 12.83 -8.30
CA VAL A 179 -16.97 12.48 -7.71
C VAL A 179 -16.03 11.95 -8.79
N TYR A 180 -14.88 12.58 -8.95
CA TYR A 180 -13.76 12.09 -9.75
C TYR A 180 -12.67 11.52 -8.84
N VAL A 181 -12.13 10.36 -9.20
CA VAL A 181 -11.01 9.73 -8.48
C VAL A 181 -9.88 9.45 -9.47
N SER A 182 -8.69 10.02 -9.23
CA SER A 182 -7.48 9.66 -9.98
C SER A 182 -6.79 8.45 -9.34
N ALA A 183 -6.07 7.67 -10.15
CA ALA A 183 -5.53 6.36 -9.74
C ALA A 183 -6.60 5.46 -9.08
N ALA A 184 -7.81 5.46 -9.68
CA ALA A 184 -9.01 4.91 -9.06
C ALA A 184 -8.93 3.40 -8.81
N SER A 185 -8.14 2.65 -9.56
CA SER A 185 -7.95 1.20 -9.34
C SER A 185 -6.87 0.88 -8.30
N GLY A 186 -6.27 1.89 -7.68
CA GLY A 186 -5.21 1.74 -6.67
C GLY A 186 -5.76 1.41 -5.28
N ALA A 187 -4.87 1.32 -4.29
CA ALA A 187 -5.22 0.97 -2.91
C ALA A 187 -6.25 1.92 -2.27
N VAL A 188 -6.03 3.23 -2.40
CA VAL A 188 -6.90 4.29 -1.84
C VAL A 188 -8.09 4.54 -2.77
N GLY A 189 -7.83 4.75 -4.07
CA GLY A 189 -8.85 5.11 -5.04
C GLY A 189 -10.02 4.12 -5.15
N GLN A 190 -9.74 2.81 -5.03
CA GLN A 190 -10.79 1.79 -5.15
C GLN A 190 -11.78 1.86 -3.99
N LEU A 191 -11.33 2.33 -2.82
CA LEU A 191 -12.14 2.49 -1.62
C LEU A 191 -12.92 3.80 -1.67
N VAL A 192 -12.26 4.90 -2.07
CA VAL A 192 -12.92 6.20 -2.23
C VAL A 192 -14.11 6.09 -3.19
N GLY A 193 -13.95 5.42 -4.33
CA GLY A 193 -15.05 5.25 -5.26
C GLY A 193 -16.23 4.49 -4.66
N GLN A 194 -15.96 3.39 -3.96
CA GLN A 194 -17.01 2.62 -3.29
C GLN A 194 -17.66 3.39 -2.13
N PHE A 195 -16.89 4.16 -1.36
CA PHE A 195 -17.45 5.04 -0.32
C PHE A 195 -18.33 6.13 -0.92
N ALA A 196 -17.95 6.67 -2.07
CA ALA A 196 -18.77 7.62 -2.82
C ALA A 196 -20.07 6.98 -3.34
N LYS A 197 -20.00 5.75 -3.87
CA LYS A 197 -21.20 4.98 -4.28
C LYS A 197 -22.14 4.72 -3.10
N LEU A 198 -21.60 4.29 -1.95
CA LEU A 198 -22.38 4.12 -0.71
C LEU A 198 -22.99 5.43 -0.22
N SER A 199 -22.37 6.57 -0.51
CA SER A 199 -22.89 7.91 -0.19
C SER A 199 -23.92 8.42 -1.20
N GLY A 200 -24.24 7.64 -2.23
CA GLY A 200 -25.18 8.00 -3.28
C GLY A 200 -24.66 9.06 -4.26
N CYS A 201 -23.35 9.11 -4.49
CA CYS A 201 -22.71 9.97 -5.48
C CYS A 201 -22.67 9.29 -6.87
N TYR A 202 -22.50 10.11 -7.91
CA TYR A 202 -22.07 9.68 -9.24
C TYR A 202 -20.53 9.68 -9.28
N VAL A 203 -19.92 8.58 -9.69
CA VAL A 203 -18.49 8.32 -9.50
C VAL A 203 -17.82 7.93 -10.81
N VAL A 204 -16.79 8.68 -11.18
CA VAL A 204 -15.95 8.39 -12.34
C VAL A 204 -14.50 8.20 -11.91
N GLY A 205 -13.85 7.18 -12.43
CA GLY A 205 -12.45 6.86 -12.12
C GLY A 205 -11.54 6.91 -13.34
N SER A 206 -10.30 7.34 -13.16
CA SER A 206 -9.25 7.14 -14.18
C SER A 206 -8.22 6.09 -13.74
N ALA A 207 -7.80 5.27 -14.70
CA ALA A 207 -6.76 4.26 -14.51
C ALA A 207 -5.86 4.15 -15.75
N GLY A 208 -4.74 3.42 -15.64
CA GLY A 208 -3.68 3.40 -16.65
C GLY A 208 -3.69 2.21 -17.62
N SER A 209 -4.77 1.44 -17.67
CA SER A 209 -4.97 0.31 -18.60
C SER A 209 -6.47 -0.03 -18.74
N ARG A 210 -6.83 -0.73 -19.81
CA ARG A 210 -8.21 -1.20 -20.06
C ARG A 210 -8.70 -2.17 -18.98
N ASP A 211 -7.87 -3.14 -18.59
CA ASP A 211 -8.22 -4.08 -17.51
C ASP A 211 -8.57 -3.39 -16.19
N LYS A 212 -7.90 -2.27 -15.89
CA LYS A 212 -8.19 -1.46 -14.70
C LYS A 212 -9.47 -0.65 -14.84
N VAL A 213 -9.80 -0.20 -16.05
CA VAL A 213 -11.09 0.44 -16.35
C VAL A 213 -12.22 -0.58 -16.20
N ASP A 214 -12.05 -1.78 -16.73
CA ASP A 214 -13.02 -2.87 -16.60
C ASP A 214 -13.21 -3.27 -15.13
N LEU A 215 -12.12 -3.33 -14.35
CA LEU A 215 -12.19 -3.56 -12.91
C LEU A 215 -13.05 -2.50 -12.21
N LEU A 216 -12.86 -1.21 -12.54
CA LEU A 216 -13.60 -0.11 -11.93
C LEU A 216 -15.10 -0.21 -12.18
N LYS A 217 -15.51 -0.44 -13.43
CA LYS A 217 -16.91 -0.51 -13.81
C LYS A 217 -17.57 -1.80 -13.33
N ASN A 218 -16.94 -2.94 -13.56
CA ASN A 218 -17.60 -4.24 -13.40
C ASN A 218 -17.50 -4.80 -11.98
N LYS A 219 -16.43 -4.50 -11.23
CA LYS A 219 -16.20 -5.08 -9.90
C LYS A 219 -16.33 -4.05 -8.77
N LEU A 220 -15.93 -2.81 -9.01
CA LEU A 220 -15.90 -1.76 -7.98
C LEU A 220 -17.12 -0.83 -8.04
N GLY A 221 -17.99 -0.97 -9.03
CA GLY A 221 -19.28 -0.27 -9.12
C GLY A 221 -19.17 1.22 -9.46
N PHE A 222 -18.08 1.66 -10.08
CA PHE A 222 -17.99 3.02 -10.63
C PHE A 222 -19.01 3.17 -11.76
N ASP A 223 -19.62 4.35 -11.87
CA ASP A 223 -20.58 4.63 -12.94
C ASP A 223 -19.87 4.67 -14.29
N GLU A 224 -18.74 5.38 -14.35
CA GLU A 224 -17.88 5.42 -15.52
C GLU A 224 -16.39 5.33 -15.15
N ALA A 225 -15.58 4.91 -16.12
CA ALA A 225 -14.13 4.94 -15.98
C ALA A 225 -13.45 5.05 -17.34
N PHE A 226 -12.24 5.62 -17.35
CA PHE A 226 -11.47 5.79 -18.58
C PHE A 226 -9.98 5.56 -18.39
N ASN A 227 -9.32 5.15 -19.49
CA ASN A 227 -7.87 4.98 -19.51
C ASN A 227 -7.20 6.30 -19.86
N TYR A 228 -6.60 6.97 -18.87
CA TYR A 228 -6.02 8.30 -19.08
C TYR A 228 -4.85 8.31 -20.09
N LYS A 229 -4.24 7.14 -20.37
CA LYS A 229 -3.15 7.02 -21.35
C LYS A 229 -3.64 6.97 -22.80
N GLU A 230 -4.92 6.67 -23.02
CA GLU A 230 -5.54 6.61 -24.34
C GLU A 230 -6.24 7.93 -24.70
N GLU A 231 -6.33 8.88 -23.76
CA GLU A 231 -6.99 10.17 -23.97
C GLU A 231 -5.97 11.21 -24.48
N PRO A 232 -6.18 11.78 -25.68
CA PRO A 232 -5.29 12.81 -26.21
C PRO A 232 -5.44 14.15 -25.46
N ASP A 233 -6.60 14.39 -24.86
CA ASP A 233 -6.88 15.57 -24.03
C ASP A 233 -7.75 15.19 -22.82
N LEU A 234 -7.16 15.28 -21.63
CA LEU A 234 -7.83 14.99 -20.37
C LEU A 234 -8.98 15.96 -20.08
N ASN A 235 -8.90 17.21 -20.52
CA ASN A 235 -9.98 18.19 -20.28
C ASN A 235 -11.25 17.77 -21.05
N THR A 236 -11.11 17.42 -22.33
CA THR A 236 -12.20 16.88 -23.14
C THR A 236 -12.74 15.58 -22.58
N ALA A 237 -11.88 14.67 -22.12
CA ALA A 237 -12.30 13.43 -21.49
C ALA A 237 -13.15 13.68 -20.24
N LEU A 238 -12.71 14.58 -19.35
CA LEU A 238 -13.45 14.92 -18.13
C LEU A 238 -14.83 15.52 -18.45
N LYS A 239 -14.95 16.43 -19.43
CA LYS A 239 -16.25 16.99 -19.85
C LYS A 239 -17.23 15.95 -20.37
N ARG A 240 -16.73 14.92 -21.04
CA ARG A 240 -17.57 13.81 -21.55
C ARG A 240 -18.23 13.04 -20.42
N TYR A 241 -17.53 12.81 -19.30
CA TYR A 241 -18.06 12.07 -18.15
C TYR A 241 -18.73 12.97 -17.11
N PHE A 242 -18.41 14.26 -17.10
CA PHE A 242 -18.93 15.27 -16.18
C PHE A 242 -19.49 16.49 -16.93
N PRO A 243 -20.61 16.35 -17.68
CA PRO A 243 -21.21 17.47 -18.40
C PRO A 243 -21.64 18.61 -17.46
N GLU A 244 -21.96 18.30 -16.20
CA GLU A 244 -22.33 19.26 -15.15
C GLU A 244 -21.14 19.66 -14.25
N GLY A 245 -19.94 19.15 -14.52
CA GLY A 245 -18.72 19.36 -13.74
C GLY A 245 -18.57 18.46 -12.51
N ILE A 246 -17.45 18.63 -11.81
CA ILE A 246 -16.99 17.77 -10.70
C ILE A 246 -17.18 18.49 -9.35
N ASP A 247 -17.90 17.90 -8.41
CA ASP A 247 -18.06 18.43 -7.04
C ASP A 247 -16.87 18.04 -6.15
N ILE A 248 -16.40 16.80 -6.24
CA ILE A 248 -15.27 16.30 -5.46
C ILE A 248 -14.26 15.66 -6.40
N TYR A 249 -13.00 16.08 -6.30
CA TYR A 249 -11.88 15.38 -6.92
C TYR A 249 -10.97 14.82 -5.84
N PHE A 250 -10.95 13.49 -5.69
CA PHE A 250 -9.99 12.84 -4.81
C PHE A 250 -8.65 12.67 -5.54
N GLU A 251 -7.66 13.47 -5.12
CA GLU A 251 -6.39 13.66 -5.81
C GLU A 251 -5.30 12.70 -5.29
N ASN A 252 -4.86 11.77 -6.16
CA ASN A 252 -3.78 10.81 -5.92
C ASN A 252 -2.58 10.95 -6.89
N VAL A 253 -2.70 11.73 -7.96
CA VAL A 253 -1.83 11.75 -9.14
C VAL A 253 -1.10 13.07 -9.33
N GLY A 254 -1.77 14.22 -9.24
CA GLY A 254 -1.19 15.55 -9.50
C GLY A 254 -0.92 15.84 -10.97
N GLY A 255 -0.01 16.78 -11.22
CA GLY A 255 0.49 17.12 -12.56
C GLY A 255 -0.61 17.52 -13.55
N LYS A 256 -0.48 17.05 -14.79
CA LYS A 256 -1.45 17.31 -15.87
C LYS A 256 -2.90 16.89 -15.54
N THR A 257 -3.08 15.89 -14.67
CA THR A 257 -4.42 15.46 -14.27
C THR A 257 -5.08 16.54 -13.41
N LEU A 258 -4.38 17.04 -12.40
CA LEU A 258 -4.88 18.16 -11.57
C LEU A 258 -5.18 19.38 -12.44
N ASP A 259 -4.27 19.72 -13.34
CA ASP A 259 -4.40 20.88 -14.20
C ASP A 259 -5.62 20.80 -15.13
N ALA A 260 -5.98 19.60 -15.60
CA ALA A 260 -7.18 19.34 -16.38
C ALA A 260 -8.46 19.30 -15.53
N VAL A 261 -8.39 18.94 -14.24
CA VAL A 261 -9.57 18.87 -13.37
C VAL A 261 -10.05 20.26 -12.94
N LEU A 262 -9.14 21.19 -12.62
CA LEU A 262 -9.47 22.55 -12.16
C LEU A 262 -10.52 23.28 -13.05
N PRO A 263 -10.40 23.31 -14.39
CA PRO A 263 -11.43 23.89 -15.26
C PRO A 263 -12.74 23.09 -15.34
N ASN A 264 -12.77 21.84 -14.87
CA ASN A 264 -13.96 20.97 -14.83
C ASN A 264 -14.63 20.90 -13.45
N MET A 265 -14.03 21.46 -12.40
CA MET A 265 -14.66 21.54 -11.08
C MET A 265 -15.93 22.40 -11.11
N ARG A 266 -16.87 22.09 -10.21
CA ARG A 266 -18.06 22.91 -9.96
C ARG A 266 -17.75 24.02 -8.97
N LEU A 267 -18.68 24.96 -8.88
CA LEU A 267 -18.67 25.99 -7.85
C LEU A 267 -18.69 25.33 -6.46
N HIS A 268 -17.82 25.76 -5.55
CA HIS A 268 -17.62 25.17 -4.23
C HIS A 268 -17.15 23.71 -4.24
N GLY A 269 -16.48 23.30 -5.32
CA GLY A 269 -15.87 21.97 -5.40
C GLY A 269 -14.77 21.75 -4.34
N ARG A 270 -14.48 20.49 -4.04
CA ARG A 270 -13.48 20.09 -3.04
C ARG A 270 -12.45 19.15 -3.63
N ILE A 271 -11.20 19.35 -3.28
CA ILE A 271 -10.06 18.54 -3.72
C ILE A 271 -9.28 18.08 -2.49
N PRO A 272 -9.64 16.93 -1.89
CA PRO A 272 -8.77 16.26 -0.93
C PRO A 272 -7.50 15.79 -1.63
N VAL A 273 -6.37 16.37 -1.28
CA VAL A 273 -5.05 16.06 -1.85
C VAL A 273 -4.40 14.96 -1.02
N CYS A 274 -4.63 13.72 -1.43
CA CYS A 274 -4.06 12.52 -0.79
C CYS A 274 -2.63 12.23 -1.27
N GLY A 275 -2.34 12.52 -2.53
CA GLY A 275 -1.02 12.28 -3.10
C GLY A 275 -0.87 12.83 -4.51
N MET A 276 0.37 12.85 -5.00
CA MET A 276 0.70 13.32 -6.35
C MET A 276 1.71 12.37 -7.01
N ILE A 277 1.33 11.09 -7.17
CA ILE A 277 2.28 10.03 -7.58
C ILE A 277 2.98 10.27 -8.91
N SER A 278 2.39 11.05 -9.82
CA SER A 278 3.04 11.39 -11.11
C SER A 278 4.31 12.22 -10.94
N GLN A 279 4.47 12.88 -9.79
CA GLN A 279 5.56 13.82 -9.51
C GLN A 279 6.74 13.17 -8.78
N TYR A 280 6.53 12.02 -8.10
CA TYR A 280 7.50 11.45 -7.15
C TYR A 280 8.83 10.99 -7.75
N ASN A 281 8.89 10.78 -9.07
CA ASN A 281 10.11 10.35 -9.78
C ASN A 281 10.67 11.43 -10.71
N LEU A 282 10.09 12.63 -10.74
CA LEU A 282 10.56 13.70 -11.61
C LEU A 282 11.66 14.50 -10.91
N ALA A 283 12.74 14.79 -11.63
CA ALA A 283 13.78 15.70 -11.14
C ALA A 283 13.26 17.15 -11.04
N GLN A 284 12.34 17.52 -11.92
CA GLN A 284 11.62 18.79 -11.89
C GLN A 284 10.12 18.51 -11.93
N PRO A 285 9.35 18.90 -10.90
CA PRO A 285 7.90 18.73 -10.89
C PRO A 285 7.23 19.48 -12.04
N GLU A 286 6.13 18.94 -12.55
CA GLU A 286 5.26 19.61 -13.52
C GLU A 286 4.51 20.77 -12.84
N GLY A 287 4.43 21.91 -13.54
CA GLY A 287 3.65 23.06 -13.07
C GLY A 287 2.15 22.86 -13.28
N VAL A 288 1.35 23.30 -12.29
CA VAL A 288 -0.11 23.41 -12.41
C VAL A 288 -0.44 24.86 -12.74
N THR A 289 -1.07 25.08 -13.90
CA THR A 289 -1.25 26.41 -14.50
C THR A 289 -2.66 26.99 -14.31
N ASN A 290 -3.64 26.15 -14.00
CA ASN A 290 -5.06 26.51 -13.91
C ASN A 290 -5.53 26.88 -12.49
N LEU A 291 -4.63 27.26 -11.59
CA LEU A 291 -4.95 27.57 -10.18
C LEU A 291 -5.94 28.74 -10.01
N ALA A 292 -6.10 29.63 -10.99
CA ALA A 292 -7.07 30.71 -10.95
C ALA A 292 -8.52 30.21 -10.75
N HIS A 293 -8.82 28.98 -11.17
CA HIS A 293 -10.12 28.35 -10.93
C HIS A 293 -10.42 28.16 -9.43
N LEU A 294 -9.42 28.06 -8.55
CA LEU A 294 -9.63 28.01 -7.11
C LEU A 294 -10.39 29.24 -6.61
N ILE A 295 -10.00 30.42 -7.11
CA ILE A 295 -10.64 31.70 -6.78
C ILE A 295 -12.03 31.74 -7.42
N PHE A 296 -12.09 31.61 -8.74
CA PHE A 296 -13.34 31.84 -9.47
C PHE A 296 -14.41 30.79 -9.20
N LYS A 297 -14.05 29.58 -8.77
CA LYS A 297 -15.00 28.53 -8.39
C LYS A 297 -15.03 28.28 -6.89
N ARG A 298 -14.31 29.07 -6.08
CA ARG A 298 -14.27 28.93 -4.62
C ARG A 298 -14.00 27.49 -4.18
N ILE A 299 -13.05 26.85 -4.86
CA ILE A 299 -12.68 25.46 -4.63
C ILE A 299 -11.84 25.38 -3.35
N LYS A 300 -12.16 24.40 -2.51
CA LYS A 300 -11.31 24.03 -1.38
C LYS A 300 -10.33 22.95 -1.84
N MET A 301 -9.04 23.23 -1.89
CA MET A 301 -7.99 22.26 -2.16
C MET A 301 -7.13 22.11 -0.90
N GLU A 302 -7.16 20.93 -0.28
CA GLU A 302 -6.56 20.71 1.03
C GLU A 302 -5.81 19.37 1.06
N GLY A 303 -4.54 19.41 1.46
CA GLY A 303 -3.75 18.22 1.71
C GLY A 303 -3.98 17.69 3.13
N PHE A 304 -3.79 16.38 3.31
CA PHE A 304 -3.92 15.75 4.62
C PHE A 304 -2.94 14.59 4.77
N ILE A 305 -2.58 14.30 6.02
CA ILE A 305 -1.76 13.15 6.39
C ILE A 305 -2.59 12.24 7.29
N VAL A 306 -2.62 10.95 6.94
CA VAL A 306 -3.46 9.95 7.62
C VAL A 306 -3.18 9.79 9.12
N ASN A 307 -1.94 10.06 9.56
CA ASN A 307 -1.55 9.98 10.97
C ASN A 307 -2.41 10.90 11.85
N ASP A 308 -2.81 12.06 11.34
CA ASP A 308 -3.67 13.02 12.06
C ASP A 308 -5.07 12.46 12.32
N PHE A 309 -5.46 11.41 11.59
CA PHE A 309 -6.77 10.76 11.67
C PHE A 309 -6.76 9.43 12.43
N TYR A 310 -5.64 9.03 13.06
CA TYR A 310 -5.58 7.78 13.83
C TYR A 310 -6.56 7.75 15.01
N HIS A 311 -6.92 8.91 15.55
CA HIS A 311 -7.98 9.04 16.55
C HIS A 311 -9.36 8.56 16.04
N SER A 312 -9.57 8.56 14.72
CA SER A 312 -10.80 8.13 14.04
C SER A 312 -10.75 6.67 13.56
N TYR A 313 -9.67 5.92 13.82
CA TYR A 313 -9.49 4.57 13.27
C TYR A 313 -10.60 3.59 13.68
N TYR A 314 -11.04 3.59 14.94
CA TYR A 314 -12.12 2.70 15.38
C TYR A 314 -13.47 3.06 14.75
N LYS A 315 -13.78 4.36 14.63
CA LYS A 315 -14.97 4.84 13.89
C LYS A 315 -14.93 4.41 12.42
N PHE A 316 -13.75 4.46 11.81
CA PHE A 316 -13.54 3.94 10.47
C PHE A 316 -13.79 2.41 10.37
N LEU A 317 -13.29 1.62 11.32
CA LEU A 317 -13.55 0.18 11.37
C LEU A 317 -15.04 -0.13 11.51
N GLU A 318 -15.75 0.60 12.37
CA GLU A 318 -17.22 0.49 12.53
C GLU A 318 -17.95 0.79 11.22
N PHE A 319 -17.46 1.75 10.42
CA PHE A 319 -18.03 2.08 9.12
C PHE A 319 -17.74 1.00 8.06
N VAL A 320 -16.49 0.52 7.95
CA VAL A 320 -16.05 -0.28 6.80
C VAL A 320 -16.28 -1.79 6.97
N LEU A 321 -16.25 -2.31 8.20
CA LEU A 321 -16.41 -3.75 8.45
C LEU A 321 -17.80 -4.29 8.05
N PRO A 322 -18.93 -3.63 8.39
CA PRO A 322 -20.25 -4.10 7.97
C PRO A 322 -20.39 -4.25 6.44
N PRO A 323 -20.09 -3.24 5.59
CA PRO A 323 -20.24 -3.39 4.15
C PRO A 323 -19.25 -4.41 3.53
N ILE A 324 -18.09 -4.66 4.16
CA ILE A 324 -17.22 -5.80 3.76
C ILE A 324 -17.94 -7.13 4.00
N ARG A 325 -18.52 -7.33 5.19
CA ARG A 325 -19.24 -8.58 5.52
C ARG A 325 -20.49 -8.80 4.66
N GLU A 326 -21.14 -7.71 4.26
CA GLU A 326 -22.32 -7.73 3.38
C GLU A 326 -21.95 -7.86 1.89
N GLY A 327 -20.66 -7.86 1.54
CA GLY A 327 -20.20 -7.90 0.15
C GLY A 327 -20.48 -6.62 -0.65
N LYS A 328 -20.85 -5.52 0.03
CA LYS A 328 -21.09 -4.20 -0.59
C LYS A 328 -19.80 -3.44 -0.88
N VAL A 329 -18.72 -3.77 -0.17
CA VAL A 329 -17.36 -3.27 -0.47
C VAL A 329 -16.50 -4.47 -0.83
N VAL A 330 -15.96 -4.43 -2.05
CA VAL A 330 -15.03 -5.42 -2.59
C VAL A 330 -13.63 -4.83 -2.59
N TYR A 331 -12.63 -5.66 -2.30
CA TYR A 331 -11.23 -5.24 -2.27
C TYR A 331 -10.37 -6.10 -3.19
N VAL A 332 -9.44 -5.46 -3.89
CA VAL A 332 -8.49 -6.14 -4.78
C VAL A 332 -7.07 -5.89 -4.28
N GLU A 333 -6.39 -7.00 -3.98
CA GLU A 333 -4.98 -7.06 -3.61
C GLU A 333 -4.19 -7.66 -4.77
N ASP A 334 -2.98 -7.13 -4.98
CA ASP A 334 -1.94 -7.65 -5.84
C ASP A 334 -0.84 -8.20 -4.92
N ILE A 335 -0.75 -9.53 -4.83
CA ILE A 335 0.12 -10.20 -3.86
C ILE A 335 1.39 -10.67 -4.56
N ALA A 336 2.51 -10.10 -4.11
CA ALA A 336 3.85 -10.59 -4.44
C ALA A 336 4.30 -11.56 -3.34
N GLU A 337 4.62 -12.81 -3.72
CA GLU A 337 5.08 -13.82 -2.77
C GLU A 337 6.60 -13.71 -2.54
N GLY A 338 7.00 -13.76 -1.27
CA GLY A 338 8.40 -13.73 -0.87
C GLY A 338 8.96 -12.31 -0.74
N LEU A 339 9.84 -12.13 0.25
CA LEU A 339 10.51 -10.85 0.50
C LEU A 339 11.36 -10.40 -0.70
N GLU A 340 11.93 -11.38 -1.41
CA GLU A 340 12.71 -11.22 -2.64
C GLU A 340 11.93 -10.54 -3.78
N SER A 341 10.61 -10.65 -3.79
CA SER A 341 9.74 -10.00 -4.78
C SER A 341 9.42 -8.54 -4.41
N GLY A 342 9.65 -8.15 -3.16
CA GLY A 342 9.35 -6.81 -2.63
C GLY A 342 9.93 -5.64 -3.43
N PRO A 343 11.22 -5.62 -3.83
CA PRO A 343 11.76 -4.52 -4.61
C PRO A 343 11.05 -4.36 -5.96
N ALA A 344 10.82 -5.48 -6.66
CA ALA A 344 10.15 -5.47 -7.96
C ALA A 344 8.68 -5.02 -7.82
N ALA A 345 8.00 -5.41 -6.74
CA ALA A 345 6.65 -4.98 -6.40
C ALA A 345 6.59 -3.47 -6.13
N LEU A 346 7.50 -2.93 -5.32
CA LEU A 346 7.58 -1.50 -4.99
C LEU A 346 7.83 -0.65 -6.25
N VAL A 347 8.79 -1.05 -7.09
CA VAL A 347 9.08 -0.38 -8.38
C VAL A 347 7.86 -0.46 -9.32
N GLY A 348 7.07 -1.53 -9.21
CA GLY A 348 5.86 -1.77 -10.00
C GLY A 348 4.80 -0.69 -9.84
N LEU A 349 4.71 -0.08 -8.66
CA LEU A 349 3.76 1.00 -8.37
C LEU A 349 3.90 2.17 -9.35
N PHE A 350 5.13 2.58 -9.65
CA PHE A 350 5.42 3.76 -10.47
C PHE A 350 5.30 3.52 -11.97
N SER A 351 5.19 2.26 -12.38
CA SER A 351 4.84 1.85 -13.75
C SER A 351 3.36 1.49 -13.88
N GLY A 352 2.61 1.55 -12.78
CA GLY A 352 1.22 1.11 -12.72
C GLY A 352 1.05 -0.36 -13.06
N ARG A 353 2.02 -1.22 -12.70
CA ARG A 353 1.92 -2.67 -12.90
C ARG A 353 0.90 -3.32 -11.97
N ASN A 354 0.82 -2.85 -10.73
CA ASN A 354 -0.07 -3.42 -9.73
C ASN A 354 -1.55 -3.24 -10.11
N VAL A 355 -2.36 -4.27 -9.89
CA VAL A 355 -3.83 -4.21 -10.02
C VAL A 355 -4.45 -4.29 -8.63
N GLY A 356 -4.82 -3.14 -8.05
CA GLY A 356 -5.26 -3.05 -6.66
C GLY A 356 -4.13 -2.70 -5.71
N LYS A 357 -4.25 -3.10 -4.43
CA LYS A 357 -3.26 -2.83 -3.39
C LYS A 357 -2.09 -3.82 -3.49
N GLN A 358 -0.88 -3.31 -3.69
CA GLN A 358 0.32 -4.15 -3.69
C GLN A 358 0.68 -4.56 -2.26
N VAL A 359 0.71 -5.87 -2.03
CA VAL A 359 1.09 -6.52 -0.77
C VAL A 359 2.24 -7.48 -1.06
N VAL A 360 3.21 -7.53 -0.15
CA VAL A 360 4.24 -8.57 -0.14
C VAL A 360 3.90 -9.55 0.97
N LEU A 361 3.64 -10.80 0.59
CA LEU A 361 3.40 -11.90 1.52
C LEU A 361 4.75 -12.49 1.93
N TYR A 362 5.03 -12.51 3.24
CA TYR A 362 6.22 -13.21 3.72
C TYR A 362 6.03 -14.71 3.54
N ASN A 363 7.04 -15.38 2.98
CA ASN A 363 6.92 -16.75 2.53
C ASN A 363 6.49 -17.68 3.69
N LEU A 364 5.30 -18.27 3.57
CA LEU A 364 4.69 -19.20 4.52
C LEU A 364 5.25 -20.63 4.32
N LEU A 365 6.53 -20.72 3.96
CA LEU A 365 7.24 -21.96 3.67
C LEU A 365 7.54 -22.74 4.96
N PHE A 366 6.50 -23.01 5.76
CA PHE A 366 6.52 -23.90 6.92
C PHE A 366 5.15 -24.56 7.22
N LEU A 367 4.13 -24.42 6.36
CA LEU A 367 2.89 -25.20 6.52
C LEU A 367 2.86 -26.52 5.73
N VAL A 368 3.79 -26.73 4.77
CA VAL A 368 3.78 -27.93 3.90
C VAL A 368 4.85 -28.97 4.28
N ILE A 369 5.83 -28.66 5.14
CA ILE A 369 6.93 -29.58 5.51
C ILE A 369 6.83 -30.09 6.97
N VAL A 370 5.63 -30.12 7.56
CA VAL A 370 5.41 -30.81 8.86
C VAL A 370 4.64 -32.13 8.67
N ILE A 371 4.06 -32.39 7.49
CA ILE A 371 3.38 -33.66 7.21
C ILE A 371 4.37 -34.75 6.74
N ASP A 372 5.46 -34.42 6.05
CA ASP A 372 6.44 -35.45 5.63
C ASP A 372 7.40 -35.89 6.74
N TYR A 373 7.71 -35.02 7.72
CA TYR A 373 8.66 -35.37 8.78
C TYR A 373 8.05 -36.21 9.92
N CYS A 374 6.71 -36.25 10.03
CA CYS A 374 6.01 -37.18 10.93
C CYS A 374 5.67 -38.52 10.27
N MET A 375 5.74 -38.63 8.94
CA MET A 375 5.43 -39.87 8.20
C MET A 375 6.67 -40.73 7.91
N SER A 376 7.88 -40.22 8.11
CA SER A 376 9.15 -40.97 7.97
C SER A 376 9.75 -41.45 9.29
N GLY A 377 9.03 -41.30 10.42
CA GLY A 377 9.56 -41.47 11.77
C GLY A 377 8.71 -42.34 12.69
N SER A 378 8.26 -43.52 12.24
CA SER A 378 8.06 -44.70 13.10
C SER A 378 7.60 -45.89 12.27
N GLY A 379 8.36 -46.97 12.35
CA GLY A 379 7.92 -48.26 11.85
C GLY A 379 6.73 -48.79 12.66
N SER A 380 5.89 -49.55 11.96
CA SER A 380 4.83 -50.42 12.46
C SER A 380 3.77 -49.77 13.35
N LEU A 381 2.57 -49.53 12.81
CA LEU A 381 1.38 -50.31 13.16
C LEU A 381 0.18 -49.92 12.28
N SER A 382 -0.53 -50.97 11.89
CA SER A 382 -1.77 -51.03 11.13
C SER A 382 -2.93 -50.21 11.72
N GLY A 383 -3.80 -49.69 10.85
CA GLY A 383 -5.23 -49.61 11.16
C GLY A 383 -5.88 -48.24 10.95
N SER A 384 -6.73 -48.20 9.92
CA SER A 384 -7.92 -47.37 9.66
C SER A 384 -8.37 -46.28 10.64
N LEU A 385 -8.94 -45.21 10.04
CA LEU A 385 -9.66 -44.05 10.58
C LEU A 385 -8.78 -42.83 10.90
N GLU A 386 -8.74 -41.87 9.97
CA GLU A 386 -9.27 -40.51 10.18
C GLU A 386 -8.96 -39.62 8.96
N SER A 387 -9.91 -39.55 8.02
CA SER A 387 -9.83 -38.70 6.82
C SER A 387 -10.93 -37.63 6.80
N ARG A 388 -11.33 -37.08 7.96
CA ARG A 388 -12.49 -36.16 8.04
C ARG A 388 -12.30 -34.84 8.79
N PHE A 389 -11.08 -34.42 9.14
CA PHE A 389 -10.92 -33.16 9.89
C PHE A 389 -10.16 -32.01 9.22
N PHE A 390 -9.74 -32.12 7.95
CA PHE A 390 -8.85 -31.14 7.34
C PHE A 390 -9.44 -30.27 6.21
N LEU A 391 -10.73 -29.91 6.30
CA LEU A 391 -11.41 -29.06 5.30
C LEU A 391 -12.09 -27.82 5.91
N ARG A 392 -11.55 -27.24 6.99
CA ARG A 392 -12.14 -26.04 7.62
C ARG A 392 -11.24 -24.80 7.76
N PHE A 393 -10.08 -24.77 7.10
CA PHE A 393 -9.15 -23.63 7.20
C PHE A 393 -8.86 -22.87 5.89
N LEU A 394 -9.50 -23.26 4.79
CA LEU A 394 -9.54 -22.45 3.57
C LEU A 394 -11.00 -22.04 3.38
N GLY A 395 -11.33 -20.83 3.83
CA GLY A 395 -12.65 -20.22 3.69
C GLY A 395 -12.98 -19.94 2.23
N VAL A 396 -13.33 -21.00 1.49
CA VAL A 396 -14.06 -20.93 0.23
C VAL A 396 -15.45 -21.52 0.50
N CYS A 397 -16.41 -20.62 0.72
CA CYS A 397 -17.82 -20.77 0.36
C CYS A 397 -18.32 -19.38 -0.01
#